data_AF-M4SWF9-F1
#
_entry.id   AF-M4SWF9-F1
#
_cell.length_a   1.000
_cell.length_b   1.000
_cell.length_c   1.000
_cell.angle_alpha   90.00
_cell.angle_beta   90.00
_cell.angle_gamma   90.00
#
_symmetry.space_group_name_H-M   'P 1'
#
loop_
_entity.id
_entity.type
_entity.pdbx_description
1 polymer ?
#
loop_
_entity_poly.entity_id
_entity_poly.type
_entity_poly.pdbx_seq_one_letter_code
_entity_poly.pdbx_strand_id
1 'polypeptide(L)'
;MRLAATLLILCLASAPPGHSANNHPLKTTTWKNLCDVYAAFKDRMAGTKLAQQSHRKLSLDMGLQQTRTQILHQSTSDAQARRRFAVLAFYLSFEAAAARKHTEGKTEPAFWNNLEKAGQLLGQIKEFLTIAAGPRQTSTNGCITTNDGSETTGLKQGLTELGQAHGGCKALIGHTPDGLADSDVIDNQGLKKYASEASAQTSAAETGCKLLTLADNNGYVAGTSLGAGVEVAGGILKITPTTTNEQKLNDLAANPGAGSKAATAESWKGFSSPRGASSGLR
;
A
#
# COMPACT_ATOMS: atom_id res chain seq x y z
N MET A 1 -33.63 22.03 -61.90
CA MET A 1 -32.35 21.35 -62.19
C MET A 1 -31.38 21.76 -61.07
N ARG A 2 -31.33 21.03 -59.95
CA ARG A 2 -30.34 19.97 -59.59
C ARG A 2 -28.90 20.51 -59.58
N LEU A 3 -28.35 20.79 -58.38
CA LEU A 3 -27.32 20.02 -57.63
C LEU A 3 -25.89 20.42 -58.06
N ALA A 4 -24.87 20.61 -57.23
CA ALA A 4 -24.66 20.32 -55.81
C ALA A 4 -23.52 21.21 -55.25
N ALA A 5 -23.64 21.61 -53.98
CA ALA A 5 -22.53 22.09 -53.18
C ALA A 5 -21.67 20.89 -52.77
N THR A 6 -20.40 20.90 -53.17
CA THR A 6 -19.45 19.82 -52.86
C THR A 6 -18.99 19.95 -51.42
N LEU A 7 -19.63 19.16 -50.55
CA LEU A 7 -19.18 18.85 -49.19
C LEU A 7 -17.73 18.29 -49.24
N LEU A 8 -16.79 18.97 -48.59
CA LEU A 8 -15.48 18.42 -48.28
C LEU A 8 -15.63 17.52 -47.04
N ILE A 9 -16.06 16.28 -47.26
CA ILE A 9 -16.15 15.25 -46.22
C ILE A 9 -14.72 14.77 -45.93
N LEU A 10 -14.33 15.01 -44.68
CA LEU A 10 -13.27 14.36 -43.91
C LEU A 10 -12.99 12.91 -44.38
N CYS A 11 -11.88 12.71 -45.07
CA CYS A 11 -11.27 11.38 -45.18
C CYS A 11 -10.53 11.06 -43.86
N LEU A 12 -11.28 10.79 -42.78
CA LEU A 12 -10.82 9.89 -41.72
C LEU A 12 -11.47 8.54 -41.95
N ALA A 13 -10.99 7.82 -42.98
CA ALA A 13 -11.34 6.43 -43.17
C ALA A 13 -10.15 5.56 -42.79
N SER A 14 -10.28 5.00 -41.59
CA SER A 14 -9.88 3.64 -41.23
C SER A 14 -8.44 3.25 -41.55
N ALA A 15 -7.52 3.61 -40.64
CA ALA A 15 -6.56 2.59 -40.24
C ALA A 15 -7.39 1.38 -39.77
N PRO A 16 -7.09 0.15 -40.22
CA PRO A 16 -7.70 -1.03 -39.62
C PRO A 16 -7.59 -0.92 -38.09
N PRO A 17 -8.56 -1.38 -37.29
CA PRO A 17 -8.28 -1.66 -35.90
C PRO A 17 -7.26 -2.80 -35.90
N GLY A 18 -5.98 -2.46 -36.06
CA GLY A 18 -4.88 -3.32 -35.70
C GLY A 18 -5.20 -3.71 -34.27
N HIS A 19 -5.58 -4.98 -34.08
CA HIS A 19 -5.82 -5.50 -32.75
C HIS A 19 -4.52 -5.24 -32.01
N SER A 20 -4.57 -4.27 -31.11
CA SER A 20 -3.42 -3.83 -30.36
C SER A 20 -3.13 -4.94 -29.38
N ALA A 21 -2.38 -5.96 -29.81
CA ALA A 21 -1.84 -6.95 -28.90
C ALA A 21 -1.27 -6.16 -27.71
N ASN A 22 -1.75 -6.45 -26.50
CA ASN A 22 -1.27 -5.92 -25.21
C ASN A 22 -2.12 -4.81 -24.53
N ASN A 23 -3.26 -4.39 -25.06
CA ASN A 23 -4.18 -3.42 -24.42
C ASN A 23 -5.22 -4.10 -23.51
N HIS A 24 -4.75 -5.13 -22.79
CA HIS A 24 -5.56 -5.94 -21.90
C HIS A 24 -5.78 -5.26 -20.54
N PRO A 25 -6.93 -5.51 -19.88
CA PRO A 25 -7.22 -5.00 -18.56
C PRO A 25 -6.39 -5.71 -17.48
N LEU A 26 -6.30 -5.08 -16.31
CA LEU A 26 -5.74 -5.66 -15.09
C LEU A 26 -6.65 -6.77 -14.58
N LYS A 27 -6.08 -7.95 -14.32
CA LYS A 27 -6.83 -9.12 -13.83
C LYS A 27 -7.41 -8.85 -12.43
N THR A 28 -8.56 -9.46 -12.17
CA THR A 28 -9.28 -9.52 -10.89
C THR A 28 -8.36 -9.84 -9.73
N THR A 29 -7.52 -10.86 -9.90
CA THR A 29 -6.58 -11.27 -8.87
C THR A 29 -5.58 -10.17 -8.53
N THR A 30 -5.06 -9.44 -9.52
CA THR A 30 -4.04 -8.40 -9.29
C THR A 30 -4.59 -7.17 -8.59
N TRP A 31 -5.71 -6.61 -9.06
CA TRP A 31 -6.23 -5.41 -8.42
C TRP A 31 -6.75 -5.69 -7.00
N LYS A 32 -7.29 -6.89 -6.74
CA LYS A 32 -7.64 -7.33 -5.38
C LYS A 32 -6.41 -7.44 -4.49
N ASN A 33 -5.32 -8.03 -4.99
CA ASN A 33 -4.07 -8.15 -4.23
C ASN A 33 -3.47 -6.76 -3.90
N LEU A 34 -3.51 -5.80 -4.84
CA LEU A 34 -3.09 -4.42 -4.57
C LEU A 34 -3.92 -3.77 -3.47
N CYS A 35 -5.24 -3.95 -3.49
CA CYS A 35 -6.12 -3.48 -2.43
C CYS A 35 -5.81 -4.13 -1.07
N ASP A 36 -5.48 -5.42 -1.06
CA ASP A 36 -5.13 -6.14 0.16
C ASP A 36 -3.82 -5.65 0.77
N VAL A 37 -2.81 -5.38 -0.06
CA VAL A 37 -1.56 -4.72 0.37
C VAL A 37 -1.88 -3.35 0.96
N TYR A 38 -2.67 -2.54 0.27
CA TYR A 38 -3.07 -1.22 0.77
C TYR A 38 -3.77 -1.32 2.14
N ALA A 39 -4.74 -2.22 2.28
CA ALA A 39 -5.47 -2.43 3.53
C ALA A 39 -4.58 -2.91 4.67
N ALA A 40 -3.71 -3.90 4.43
CA ALA A 40 -2.83 -4.47 5.44
C ALA A 40 -1.81 -3.44 5.95
N PHE A 41 -1.18 -2.67 5.06
CA PHE A 41 -0.26 -1.59 5.46
C PHE A 41 -1.00 -0.48 6.23
N LYS A 42 -2.19 -0.08 5.78
CA LYS A 42 -3.02 0.91 6.47
C LYS A 42 -3.37 0.46 7.90
N ASP A 43 -3.74 -0.80 8.09
CA ASP A 43 -4.05 -1.35 9.42
C ASP A 43 -2.81 -1.41 10.31
N ARG A 44 -1.66 -1.87 9.79
CA ARG A 44 -0.40 -1.87 10.55
C ARG A 44 0.04 -0.46 10.93
N MET A 45 -0.07 0.52 10.04
CA MET A 45 0.21 1.94 10.36
C MET A 45 -0.69 2.47 11.48
N ALA A 46 -1.99 2.14 11.45
CA ALA A 46 -2.93 2.52 12.50
C ALA A 46 -2.58 1.87 13.85
N GLY A 47 -2.26 0.57 13.84
CA GLY A 47 -1.80 -0.17 15.02
C GLY A 47 -0.53 0.44 15.63
N THR A 48 0.47 0.78 14.82
CA THR A 48 1.70 1.38 15.31
C THR A 48 1.47 2.79 15.87
N LYS A 49 0.58 3.59 15.27
CA LYS A 49 0.18 4.90 15.82
C LYS A 49 -0.46 4.76 17.21
N LEU A 50 -1.36 3.78 17.39
CA LEU A 50 -1.99 3.51 18.68
C LEU A 50 -0.97 3.02 19.73
N ALA A 51 -0.04 2.14 19.34
CA ALA A 51 1.03 1.69 20.23
C ALA A 51 1.91 2.86 20.70
N GLN A 52 2.31 3.75 19.80
CA GLN A 52 3.06 4.97 20.15
C GLN A 52 2.29 5.88 21.12
N GLN A 53 0.99 6.09 20.90
CA GLN A 53 0.15 6.85 21.83
C GLN A 53 0.10 6.19 23.21
N SER A 54 0.03 4.86 23.27
CA SER A 54 0.02 4.12 24.54
C SER A 54 1.33 4.24 25.31
N HIS A 55 2.48 4.18 24.63
CA HIS A 55 3.79 4.36 25.27
C HIS A 55 3.99 5.79 25.78
N ARG A 56 3.54 6.81 25.02
CA ARG A 56 3.53 8.20 25.50
C ARG A 56 2.68 8.36 26.76
N LYS A 57 1.48 7.78 26.76
CA LYS A 57 0.59 7.81 27.93
C LYS A 57 1.22 7.12 29.14
N LEU A 58 1.76 5.91 28.95
CA LEU A 58 2.44 5.16 30.02
C LEU A 58 3.62 5.95 30.61
N SER A 59 4.44 6.59 29.77
CA SER A 59 5.54 7.42 30.24
C SER A 59 5.06 8.61 31.08
N LEU A 60 4.00 9.30 30.64
CA LEU A 60 3.40 10.41 31.37
C LEU A 60 2.82 9.95 32.71
N ASP A 61 2.08 8.85 32.72
CA ASP A 61 1.47 8.29 33.93
C ASP A 61 2.55 7.87 34.95
N MET A 62 3.60 7.18 34.50
CA MET A 62 4.73 6.77 35.36
C MET A 62 5.52 7.98 35.88
N GLY A 63 5.77 8.99 35.04
CA GLY A 63 6.41 10.24 35.45
C GLY A 63 5.60 11.00 36.50
N LEU A 64 4.27 11.08 36.33
CA LEU A 64 3.38 11.70 37.31
C LEU A 64 3.40 10.94 38.65
N GLN A 65 3.35 9.62 38.62
CA GLN A 65 3.42 8.80 39.84
C GLN A 65 4.80 8.88 40.51
N GLN A 66 5.88 8.99 39.74
CA GLN A 66 7.22 9.26 40.27
C GLN A 66 7.21 10.57 41.05
N THR A 67 6.72 11.67 40.47
CA THR A 67 6.68 12.98 41.13
C THR A 67 5.86 12.93 42.42
N ARG A 68 4.69 12.30 42.40
CA ARG A 68 3.88 12.08 43.62
C ARG A 68 4.64 11.30 44.69
N THR A 69 5.35 10.26 44.29
CA THR A 69 6.15 9.43 45.20
C THR A 69 7.34 10.20 45.78
N GLN A 70 7.98 11.07 45.00
CA GLN A 70 9.05 11.96 45.48
C GLN A 70 8.53 12.97 46.50
N ILE A 71 7.32 13.52 46.29
CA ILE A 71 6.66 14.39 47.27
C ILE A 71 6.44 13.62 48.59
N LEU A 72 5.89 12.41 48.52
CA LEU A 72 5.67 11.55 49.70
C LEU A 72 6.98 11.18 50.41
N HIS A 73 8.05 10.93 49.66
CA HIS A 73 9.38 10.69 50.20
C HIS A 73 9.91 11.90 51.01
N GLN A 74 9.71 13.12 50.49
CA GLN A 74 10.15 14.35 51.13
C GLN A 74 9.25 14.75 52.31
N SER A 75 7.96 14.45 52.26
CA SER A 75 6.99 14.87 53.27
C SER A 75 6.86 13.91 54.45
N THR A 76 7.26 12.64 54.31
CA THR A 76 7.17 11.67 55.40
C THR A 76 8.29 11.86 56.41
N SER A 77 8.00 11.78 57.71
CA SER A 77 9.00 11.73 58.79
C SER A 77 9.42 10.30 59.16
N ASP A 78 8.67 9.28 58.71
CA ASP A 78 8.96 7.87 58.99
C ASP A 78 10.11 7.35 58.10
N ALA A 79 11.16 6.84 58.74
CA ALA A 79 12.36 6.37 58.06
C ALA A 79 12.09 5.16 57.15
N GLN A 80 11.15 4.29 57.53
CA GLN A 80 10.84 3.09 56.76
C GLN A 80 10.02 3.42 55.50
N ALA A 81 8.99 4.26 55.63
CA ALA A 81 8.20 4.80 54.53
C ALA A 81 9.07 5.63 53.58
N ARG A 82 9.99 6.45 54.11
CA ARG A 82 10.93 7.24 53.32
C ARG A 82 11.77 6.36 52.39
N ARG A 83 12.30 5.24 52.89
CA ARG A 83 13.04 4.27 52.06
C ARG A 83 12.17 3.63 50.98
N ARG A 84 10.93 3.23 51.32
CA ARG A 84 9.99 2.62 50.36
C ARG A 84 9.64 3.58 49.22
N PHE A 85 9.35 4.84 49.53
CA PHE A 85 9.07 5.85 48.51
C PHE A 85 10.30 6.15 47.63
N ALA A 86 11.51 6.14 48.18
CA ALA A 86 12.72 6.31 47.36
C ALA A 86 12.86 5.21 46.30
N VAL A 87 12.66 3.94 46.68
CA VAL A 87 12.73 2.79 45.77
C VAL A 87 11.62 2.86 44.72
N LEU A 88 10.40 3.19 45.13
CA LEU A 88 9.26 3.31 44.21
C LEU A 88 9.46 4.45 43.21
N ALA A 89 9.97 5.61 43.64
CA ALA A 89 10.28 6.72 42.75
C ALA A 89 11.37 6.32 41.72
N PHE A 90 12.39 5.58 42.15
CA PHE A 90 13.42 5.08 41.24
C PHE A 90 12.83 4.11 40.19
N TYR A 91 12.04 3.12 40.62
CA TYR A 91 11.38 2.18 39.72
C TYR A 91 10.50 2.88 38.68
N LEU A 92 9.65 3.82 39.13
CA LEU A 92 8.78 4.58 38.23
C LEU A 92 9.59 5.43 37.23
N SER A 93 10.72 5.99 37.65
CA SER A 93 11.62 6.73 36.75
C SER A 93 12.28 5.84 35.71
N PHE A 94 12.64 4.60 36.07
CA PHE A 94 13.21 3.61 35.15
C PHE A 94 12.18 3.16 34.10
N GLU A 95 10.97 2.81 34.52
CA GLU A 95 9.86 2.44 33.63
C GLU A 95 9.44 3.60 32.73
N ALA A 96 9.36 4.82 33.27
CA ALA A 96 9.08 6.02 32.49
C ALA A 96 10.16 6.23 31.40
N ALA A 97 11.44 6.04 31.73
CA ALA A 97 12.54 6.16 30.78
C ALA A 97 12.53 5.04 29.73
N ALA A 98 12.18 3.80 30.11
CA ALA A 98 11.99 2.69 29.17
C ALA A 98 10.85 2.98 28.19
N ALA A 99 9.71 3.47 28.67
CA ALA A 99 8.60 3.92 27.83
C ALA A 99 9.02 5.09 26.91
N ARG A 100 9.82 6.05 27.40
CA ARG A 100 10.38 7.14 26.57
C ARG A 100 11.32 6.66 25.49
N LYS A 101 12.09 5.59 25.71
CA LYS A 101 12.92 5.01 24.64
C LYS A 101 12.09 4.53 23.45
N HIS A 102 10.81 4.21 23.63
CA HIS A 102 9.91 3.91 22.52
C HIS A 102 9.40 5.15 21.78
N THR A 103 9.50 6.34 22.39
CA THR A 103 8.90 7.59 21.89
C THR A 103 9.89 8.71 21.57
N GLU A 104 11.14 8.66 22.05
CA GLU A 104 12.14 9.76 22.00
C GLU A 104 13.57 9.28 21.61
N GLY A 105 13.80 7.97 21.45
CA GLY A 105 15.12 7.39 21.14
C GLY A 105 15.44 7.26 19.64
N LYS A 106 16.51 6.51 19.30
CA LYS A 106 16.87 6.10 17.91
C LYS A 106 15.72 5.46 17.11
N THR A 107 14.68 5.04 17.81
CA THR A 107 13.43 4.45 17.35
C THR A 107 12.43 5.47 16.80
N GLU A 108 12.43 6.73 17.25
CA GLU A 108 11.48 7.75 16.77
C GLU A 108 11.76 8.17 15.31
N PRO A 109 13.00 8.49 14.89
CA PRO A 109 13.30 8.76 13.48
C PRO A 109 13.03 7.56 12.58
N ALA A 110 13.36 6.35 13.04
CA ALA A 110 13.08 5.11 12.31
C ALA A 110 11.57 4.86 12.18
N PHE A 111 10.79 5.16 13.22
CA PHE A 111 9.33 5.05 13.21
C PHE A 111 8.69 6.00 12.20
N TRP A 112 9.08 7.28 12.22
CA TRP A 112 8.56 8.27 11.26
C TRP A 112 8.99 7.96 9.82
N ASN A 113 10.24 7.54 9.62
CA ASN A 113 10.71 7.09 8.32
C ASN A 113 9.91 5.87 7.82
N ASN A 114 9.64 4.89 8.68
CA ASN A 114 8.82 3.73 8.30
C ASN A 114 7.38 4.13 7.93
N LEU A 115 6.75 5.02 8.70
CA LEU A 115 5.43 5.57 8.39
C LEU A 115 5.42 6.34 7.07
N GLU A 116 6.46 7.14 6.80
CA GLU A 116 6.60 7.88 5.55
C GLU A 116 6.70 6.93 4.36
N LYS A 117 7.57 5.91 4.44
CA LYS A 117 7.74 4.91 3.37
C LYS A 117 6.45 4.13 3.10
N ALA A 118 5.77 3.66 4.15
CA ALA A 118 4.46 3.03 3.97
C ALA A 118 3.41 4.00 3.42
N GLY A 119 3.41 5.27 3.86
CA GLY A 119 2.55 6.31 3.30
C GLY A 119 2.79 6.54 1.81
N GLN A 120 4.06 6.56 1.37
CA GLN A 120 4.44 6.63 -0.04
C GLN A 120 3.92 5.42 -0.83
N LEU A 121 4.14 4.21 -0.33
CA LEU A 121 3.62 2.98 -0.96
C LEU A 121 2.09 3.00 -1.09
N LEU A 122 1.38 3.36 -0.01
CA LEU A 122 -0.07 3.50 -0.03
C LEU A 122 -0.52 4.55 -1.06
N GLY A 123 0.16 5.69 -1.12
CA GLY A 123 -0.09 6.74 -2.11
C GLY A 123 0.07 6.22 -3.54
N GLN A 124 1.15 5.52 -3.83
CA GLN A 124 1.45 4.97 -5.17
C GLN A 124 0.44 3.88 -5.59
N ILE A 125 0.03 3.00 -4.68
CA ILE A 125 -1.00 1.98 -4.96
C ILE A 125 -2.35 2.67 -5.25
N LYS A 126 -2.75 3.62 -4.39
CA LYS A 126 -4.02 4.34 -4.56
C LYS A 126 -4.04 5.15 -5.84
N GLU A 127 -2.96 5.84 -6.17
CA GLU A 127 -2.85 6.62 -7.41
C GLU A 127 -3.01 5.72 -8.64
N PHE A 128 -2.24 4.63 -8.70
CA PHE A 128 -2.33 3.67 -9.79
C PHE A 128 -3.75 3.11 -9.95
N LEU A 129 -4.39 2.67 -8.86
CA LEU A 129 -5.76 2.17 -8.90
C LEU A 129 -6.80 3.26 -9.22
N THR A 130 -6.55 4.51 -8.88
CA THR A 130 -7.42 5.65 -9.25
C THR A 130 -7.38 5.90 -10.75
N ILE A 131 -6.18 5.88 -11.34
CA ILE A 131 -6.00 6.06 -12.79
C ILE A 131 -6.57 4.85 -13.53
N ALA A 132 -6.24 3.62 -13.10
CA ALA A 132 -6.69 2.39 -13.74
C ALA A 132 -8.21 2.21 -13.64
N ALA A 133 -8.82 2.55 -12.50
CA ALA A 133 -10.26 2.58 -12.33
C ALA A 133 -10.87 3.92 -12.79
N GLY A 134 -10.18 4.72 -13.59
CA GLY A 134 -10.72 5.96 -14.14
C GLY A 134 -11.98 5.75 -15.01
N PRO A 135 -12.57 6.83 -15.54
CA PRO A 135 -13.73 6.73 -16.42
C PRO A 135 -13.50 5.75 -17.57
N ARG A 136 -14.43 4.81 -17.76
CA ARG A 136 -14.41 3.92 -18.93
C ARG A 136 -14.79 4.71 -20.16
N GLN A 137 -14.16 4.39 -21.30
CA GLN A 137 -14.50 5.06 -22.56
C GLN A 137 -15.81 4.51 -23.16
N THR A 138 -16.05 3.21 -22.97
CA THR A 138 -17.28 2.51 -23.40
C THR A 138 -17.58 1.40 -22.39
N SER A 139 -18.67 0.64 -22.60
CA SER A 139 -18.91 -0.59 -21.83
C SER A 139 -17.81 -1.64 -22.01
N THR A 140 -17.04 -1.54 -23.10
CA THR A 140 -15.99 -2.48 -23.50
C THR A 140 -14.58 -1.99 -23.33
N ASN A 141 -14.40 -0.69 -23.05
CA ASN A 141 -13.09 -0.05 -22.98
C ASN A 141 -12.77 0.47 -21.57
N GLY A 142 -11.73 -0.08 -20.95
CA GLY A 142 -11.31 0.25 -19.59
C GLY A 142 -10.22 -0.69 -19.07
N CYS A 143 -9.71 -0.43 -17.87
CA CYS A 143 -8.48 -1.06 -17.37
C CYS A 143 -8.64 -2.04 -16.22
N ILE A 144 -9.84 -2.20 -15.66
CA ILE A 144 -10.10 -3.13 -14.55
C ILE A 144 -11.20 -4.11 -14.93
N THR A 145 -10.88 -5.40 -14.98
CA THR A 145 -11.88 -6.45 -15.24
C THR A 145 -12.51 -6.99 -13.94
N THR A 146 -13.71 -7.55 -14.05
CA THR A 146 -14.37 -8.33 -12.98
C THR A 146 -14.11 -9.84 -13.06
N ASN A 147 -13.57 -10.31 -14.18
CA ASN A 147 -13.31 -11.73 -14.43
C ASN A 147 -12.02 -11.91 -15.26
N ASP A 148 -11.20 -12.88 -14.87
CA ASP A 148 -9.91 -13.17 -15.51
C ASP A 148 -10.07 -14.01 -16.79
N GLY A 149 -11.26 -14.58 -17.04
CA GLY A 149 -11.49 -15.61 -18.06
C GLY A 149 -11.92 -15.15 -19.45
N SER A 150 -12.56 -13.97 -19.61
CA SER A 150 -12.94 -13.33 -20.88
C SER A 150 -14.16 -12.47 -20.62
N GLU A 151 -14.04 -11.14 -20.62
CA GLU A 151 -15.16 -10.29 -21.03
C GLU A 151 -14.65 -8.95 -21.60
N THR A 152 -15.21 -8.57 -22.75
CA THR A 152 -15.33 -7.17 -23.20
C THR A 152 -16.47 -6.45 -22.48
N THR A 153 -17.08 -7.05 -21.45
CA THR A 153 -18.14 -6.51 -20.61
C THR A 153 -17.75 -6.68 -19.13
N GLY A 154 -18.46 -6.05 -18.19
CA GLY A 154 -18.11 -6.20 -16.77
C GLY A 154 -16.80 -5.52 -16.33
N LEU A 155 -16.46 -4.37 -16.90
CA LEU A 155 -15.35 -3.54 -16.42
C LEU A 155 -15.74 -2.69 -15.21
N LYS A 156 -14.83 -2.57 -14.24
CA LYS A 156 -15.02 -1.72 -13.04
C LYS A 156 -14.60 -0.28 -13.29
N GLN A 157 -15.32 0.66 -12.68
CA GLN A 157 -15.04 2.08 -12.70
C GLN A 157 -15.13 2.71 -11.31
N GLY A 158 -14.10 3.45 -10.96
CA GLY A 158 -13.97 4.19 -9.72
C GLY A 158 -13.63 3.32 -8.53
N LEU A 159 -13.00 3.93 -7.53
CA LEU A 159 -12.63 3.25 -6.29
C LEU A 159 -13.84 2.75 -5.50
N THR A 160 -15.00 3.41 -5.63
CA THR A 160 -16.25 2.99 -4.97
C THR A 160 -16.71 1.61 -5.45
N GLU A 161 -16.69 1.38 -6.76
CA GLU A 161 -17.10 0.09 -7.32
C GLU A 161 -16.11 -1.02 -6.96
N LEU A 162 -14.80 -0.70 -6.90
CA LEU A 162 -13.79 -1.62 -6.37
C LEU A 162 -14.03 -1.97 -4.90
N GLY A 163 -14.35 -0.97 -4.07
CA GLY A 163 -14.66 -1.15 -2.65
C GLY A 163 -15.92 -1.98 -2.38
N GLN A 164 -16.90 -1.95 -3.29
CA GLN A 164 -18.06 -2.84 -3.25
C GLN A 164 -17.72 -4.27 -3.69
N ALA A 165 -16.82 -4.41 -4.66
CA ALA A 165 -16.45 -5.70 -5.23
C ALA A 165 -15.44 -6.49 -4.38
N HIS A 166 -14.66 -5.83 -3.52
CA HIS A 166 -13.64 -6.47 -2.69
C HIS A 166 -13.40 -5.72 -1.38
N GLY A 167 -13.43 -6.45 -0.26
CA GLY A 167 -13.31 -5.90 1.09
C GLY A 167 -12.03 -5.10 1.33
N GLY A 168 -10.89 -5.57 0.82
CA GLY A 168 -9.61 -4.85 0.91
C GLY A 168 -9.66 -3.45 0.26
N CYS A 169 -10.43 -3.29 -0.83
CA CYS A 169 -10.50 -2.02 -1.55
C CYS A 169 -11.29 -0.95 -0.79
N LYS A 170 -12.08 -1.30 0.24
CA LYS A 170 -12.78 -0.33 1.10
C LYS A 170 -11.82 0.67 1.74
N ALA A 171 -10.59 0.25 2.03
CA ALA A 171 -9.57 1.14 2.59
C ALA A 171 -9.24 2.33 1.67
N LEU A 172 -9.32 2.17 0.35
CA LEU A 172 -9.00 3.20 -0.65
C LEU A 172 -9.95 4.40 -0.58
N ILE A 173 -11.21 4.14 -0.22
CA ILE A 173 -12.29 5.12 -0.06
C ILE A 173 -12.53 5.52 1.40
N GLY A 174 -11.62 5.17 2.30
CA GLY A 174 -11.68 5.59 3.70
C GLY A 174 -12.55 4.73 4.61
N HIS A 175 -13.12 3.63 4.12
CA HIS A 175 -13.87 2.68 4.93
C HIS A 175 -12.96 1.62 5.56
N THR A 176 -13.50 0.94 6.57
CA THR A 176 -12.85 -0.21 7.22
C THR A 176 -12.87 -1.41 6.26
N PRO A 177 -11.72 -2.04 5.95
CA PRO A 177 -11.67 -3.30 5.22
C PRO A 177 -12.37 -4.43 5.95
N ASP A 178 -12.88 -5.40 5.20
CA ASP A 178 -13.41 -6.66 5.74
C ASP A 178 -12.88 -7.87 4.94
N GLY A 179 -13.01 -9.06 5.53
CA GLY A 179 -12.59 -10.31 4.91
C GLY A 179 -11.08 -10.47 4.72
N LEU A 180 -10.26 -9.68 5.43
CA LEU A 180 -8.80 -9.65 5.28
C LEU A 180 -8.11 -9.59 6.65
N ALA A 181 -7.24 -10.56 6.93
CA ALA A 181 -6.26 -10.44 8.01
C ALA A 181 -4.93 -9.93 7.45
N ASP A 182 -4.24 -9.03 8.17
CA ASP A 182 -2.97 -8.48 7.72
C ASP A 182 -1.88 -9.56 7.57
N SER A 183 -1.94 -10.62 8.38
CA SER A 183 -1.08 -11.81 8.30
C SER A 183 -1.26 -12.67 7.03
N ASP A 184 -2.37 -12.49 6.31
CA ASP A 184 -2.60 -13.18 5.04
C ASP A 184 -1.93 -12.44 3.87
N VAL A 185 -1.50 -11.20 4.10
CA VAL A 185 -0.88 -10.35 3.10
C VAL A 185 0.61 -10.16 3.36
N ILE A 186 0.99 -9.90 4.60
CA ILE A 186 2.36 -9.54 4.98
C ILE A 186 2.87 -10.48 6.06
N ASP A 187 4.04 -11.07 5.83
CA ASP A 187 4.76 -11.87 6.82
C ASP A 187 6.21 -11.37 7.03
N ASN A 188 7.00 -12.19 7.72
CA ASN A 188 8.39 -11.91 8.03
C ASN A 188 9.36 -12.14 6.84
N GLN A 189 8.87 -12.61 5.69
CA GLN A 189 9.64 -12.74 4.45
C GLN A 189 9.29 -11.67 3.41
N GLY A 190 8.01 -11.27 3.33
CA GLY A 190 7.55 -10.32 2.33
C GLY A 190 6.03 -10.22 2.21
N LEU A 191 5.57 -9.98 0.98
CA LEU A 191 4.16 -9.97 0.57
C LEU A 191 3.76 -11.36 0.05
N LYS A 192 2.95 -12.08 0.81
CA LYS A 192 2.64 -13.52 0.61
C LYS A 192 2.06 -13.84 -0.77
N LYS A 193 1.21 -12.96 -1.29
CA LYS A 193 0.50 -13.17 -2.56
C LYS A 193 1.37 -12.94 -3.81
N TYR A 194 2.61 -12.47 -3.62
CA TYR A 194 3.55 -12.13 -4.69
C TYR A 194 4.74 -13.11 -4.70
N ALA A 195 4.45 -14.40 -4.75
CA ALA A 195 5.45 -15.47 -4.61
C ALA A 195 6.32 -15.71 -5.84
N SER A 196 5.84 -15.30 -7.01
CA SER A 196 6.54 -15.36 -8.28
C SER A 196 6.17 -14.16 -9.13
N GLU A 197 6.94 -13.91 -10.17
CA GLU A 197 6.46 -13.04 -11.24
C GLU A 197 5.26 -13.72 -11.93
N ALA A 198 4.25 -12.93 -12.25
CA ALA A 198 3.04 -13.41 -12.92
C ALA A 198 2.47 -12.29 -13.78
N SER A 199 1.80 -12.64 -14.88
CA SER A 199 1.12 -11.61 -15.68
C SER A 199 0.03 -10.94 -14.83
N ALA A 200 0.05 -9.60 -14.82
CA ALA A 200 -0.95 -8.78 -14.16
C ALA A 200 -2.20 -8.58 -15.03
N GLN A 201 -2.12 -8.91 -16.32
CA GLN A 201 -3.17 -8.69 -17.31
C GLN A 201 -3.89 -10.01 -17.65
N THR A 202 -5.12 -9.89 -18.15
CA THR A 202 -5.82 -11.03 -18.77
C THR A 202 -5.25 -11.34 -20.15
N SER A 203 -5.36 -12.57 -20.64
CA SER A 203 -4.93 -12.96 -21.99
C SER A 203 -6.06 -13.07 -23.02
N ALA A 204 -7.33 -12.94 -22.60
CA ALA A 204 -8.47 -13.37 -23.42
C ALA A 204 -9.14 -12.26 -24.24
N ALA A 205 -9.18 -11.01 -23.75
CA ALA A 205 -9.88 -9.91 -24.41
C ALA A 205 -9.14 -8.57 -24.31
N GLU A 206 -9.07 -7.85 -25.43
CA GLU A 206 -8.53 -6.50 -25.51
C GLU A 206 -9.62 -5.49 -25.09
N THR A 207 -9.32 -4.63 -24.12
CA THR A 207 -10.26 -3.62 -23.59
C THR A 207 -9.76 -2.20 -23.83
N GLY A 208 -8.81 -2.02 -24.75
CA GLY A 208 -8.23 -0.72 -25.05
C GLY A 208 -7.45 -0.10 -23.89
N CYS A 209 -7.05 -0.89 -22.88
CA CYS A 209 -6.32 -0.37 -21.73
C CYS A 209 -4.85 -0.05 -22.07
N LYS A 210 -4.59 1.18 -22.49
CA LYS A 210 -3.24 1.65 -22.81
C LYS A 210 -2.32 1.83 -21.60
N LEU A 211 -2.89 1.89 -20.39
CA LEU A 211 -2.13 2.10 -19.16
C LEU A 211 -1.15 0.96 -18.86
N LEU A 212 -1.43 -0.25 -19.33
CA LEU A 212 -0.75 -1.48 -18.89
C LEU A 212 0.25 -2.02 -19.94
N THR A 213 0.66 -1.17 -20.88
CA THR A 213 1.69 -1.52 -21.86
C THR A 213 2.50 -0.29 -22.27
N LEU A 214 3.77 -0.53 -22.62
CA LEU A 214 4.66 0.47 -23.24
C LEU A 214 4.86 0.21 -24.74
N ALA A 215 4.01 -0.63 -25.34
CA ALA A 215 4.04 -0.90 -26.78
C ALA A 215 3.92 0.40 -27.59
N ASP A 216 4.71 0.52 -28.65
CA ASP A 216 4.63 1.68 -29.54
C ASP A 216 3.20 1.82 -30.13
N ASN A 217 2.70 3.06 -30.16
CA ASN A 217 1.34 3.46 -30.58
C ASN A 217 0.15 2.87 -29.79
N ASN A 218 0.42 1.92 -28.90
CA ASN A 218 -0.60 1.17 -28.16
C ASN A 218 -0.54 1.42 -26.65
N GLY A 219 0.61 1.84 -26.11
CA GLY A 219 0.79 2.21 -24.70
C GLY A 219 0.40 3.64 -24.36
N TYR A 220 0.57 3.99 -23.07
CA TYR A 220 0.25 5.33 -22.55
C TYR A 220 1.29 6.40 -22.95
N VAL A 221 2.46 5.98 -23.44
CA VAL A 221 3.49 6.87 -24.01
C VAL A 221 3.40 6.81 -25.54
N ALA A 222 3.34 7.97 -26.19
CA ALA A 222 3.47 8.06 -27.64
C ALA A 222 4.95 8.09 -28.05
N GLY A 223 5.35 7.27 -29.03
CA GLY A 223 6.72 7.21 -29.55
C GLY A 223 7.55 6.03 -29.03
N THR A 224 8.87 6.10 -29.20
CA THR A 224 9.80 4.97 -28.94
C THR A 224 9.69 4.43 -27.51
N SER A 225 9.36 3.14 -27.41
CA SER A 225 9.19 2.40 -26.15
C SER A 225 10.35 2.62 -25.16
N LEU A 226 10.01 2.87 -23.89
CA LEU A 226 10.96 2.91 -22.77
C LEU A 226 11.49 1.49 -22.50
N GLY A 227 12.61 1.14 -23.15
CA GLY A 227 13.10 -0.24 -23.28
C GLY A 227 13.37 -1.05 -22.00
N ALA A 228 13.39 -0.45 -20.80
CA ALA A 228 13.62 -1.14 -19.53
C ALA A 228 12.34 -1.50 -18.74
N GLY A 229 11.19 -0.98 -19.17
CA GLY A 229 9.94 -1.02 -18.40
C GLY A 229 9.85 0.04 -17.31
N VAL A 230 8.66 0.23 -16.76
CA VAL A 230 8.35 1.21 -15.69
C VAL A 230 7.71 0.49 -14.51
N GLU A 231 8.20 0.78 -13.32
CA GLU A 231 7.63 0.29 -12.06
C GLU A 231 6.49 1.21 -11.60
N VAL A 232 5.34 0.63 -11.28
CA VAL A 232 4.15 1.35 -10.80
C VAL A 232 3.58 0.68 -9.55
N ALA A 233 2.64 1.36 -8.87
CA ALA A 233 2.07 0.88 -7.61
C ALA A 233 3.15 0.51 -6.58
N GLY A 234 4.18 1.35 -6.45
CA GLY A 234 5.33 1.10 -5.57
C GLY A 234 6.28 0.02 -6.05
N GLY A 235 6.27 -0.32 -7.34
CA GLY A 235 7.09 -1.41 -7.87
C GLY A 235 6.51 -2.80 -7.60
N ILE A 236 5.23 -2.88 -7.20
CA ILE A 236 4.50 -4.14 -7.18
C ILE A 236 4.23 -4.63 -8.61
N LEU A 237 4.00 -3.69 -9.53
CA LEU A 237 3.82 -3.99 -10.95
C LEU A 237 4.97 -3.40 -11.76
N LYS A 238 5.40 -4.15 -12.77
CA LYS A 238 6.33 -3.68 -13.80
C LYS A 238 5.64 -3.73 -15.15
N ILE A 239 5.46 -2.56 -15.75
CA ILE A 239 4.92 -2.39 -17.10
C ILE A 239 6.09 -2.49 -18.07
N THR A 240 5.97 -3.33 -19.09
CA THR A 240 6.96 -3.49 -20.16
C THR A 240 6.31 -3.23 -21.52
N PRO A 241 7.08 -3.22 -22.61
CA PRO A 241 6.52 -3.01 -23.95
C PRO A 241 5.53 -4.08 -24.39
N THR A 242 5.60 -5.28 -23.81
CA THR A 242 4.77 -6.42 -24.22
C THR A 242 3.77 -6.84 -23.17
N THR A 243 4.01 -6.55 -21.88
CA THR A 243 3.11 -6.98 -20.81
C THR A 243 3.34 -6.19 -19.52
N THR A 244 2.33 -6.17 -18.64
CA THR A 244 2.51 -5.83 -17.22
C THR A 244 2.60 -7.10 -16.39
N ASN A 245 3.62 -7.18 -15.53
CA ASN A 245 3.81 -8.28 -14.60
C ASN A 245 3.75 -7.82 -13.15
N GLU A 246 3.17 -8.65 -12.30
CA GLU A 246 3.41 -8.64 -10.86
C GLU A 246 4.88 -9.00 -10.60
N GLN A 247 5.53 -8.26 -9.71
CA GLN A 247 6.89 -8.54 -9.27
C GLN A 247 6.88 -9.57 -8.14
N LYS A 248 7.92 -10.40 -8.06
CA LYS A 248 8.13 -11.27 -6.89
C LYS A 248 8.51 -10.43 -5.66
N LEU A 249 7.71 -10.52 -4.60
CA LEU A 249 7.83 -9.73 -3.37
C LEU A 249 7.63 -10.56 -2.09
N ASN A 250 7.58 -11.89 -2.15
CA ASN A 250 7.46 -12.73 -0.95
C ASN A 250 8.78 -12.97 -0.20
N ASP A 251 9.90 -12.49 -0.74
CA ASP A 251 11.26 -12.71 -0.22
C ASP A 251 12.03 -11.40 -0.02
N LEU A 252 11.33 -10.29 0.26
CA LEU A 252 11.91 -8.97 0.51
C LEU A 252 12.97 -8.95 1.63
N ALA A 253 12.89 -9.88 2.58
CA ALA A 253 13.91 -10.06 3.61
C ALA A 253 15.29 -10.38 3.03
N ALA A 254 15.34 -11.23 2.01
CA ALA A 254 16.58 -11.67 1.36
C ALA A 254 16.88 -10.87 0.09
N ASN A 255 15.84 -10.42 -0.62
CA ASN A 255 15.91 -9.85 -1.96
C ASN A 255 15.11 -8.53 -2.03
N PRO A 256 15.60 -7.43 -1.43
CA PRO A 256 14.90 -6.15 -1.42
C PRO A 256 14.77 -5.50 -2.81
N GLY A 257 15.54 -5.97 -3.81
CA GLY A 257 15.51 -5.43 -5.17
C GLY A 257 16.16 -4.06 -5.30
N ALA A 258 15.79 -3.31 -6.34
CA ALA A 258 16.25 -1.95 -6.64
C ALA A 258 15.06 -1.05 -6.98
N GLY A 259 15.28 0.25 -7.16
CA GLY A 259 14.23 1.18 -7.61
C GLY A 259 13.04 1.26 -6.65
N SER A 260 11.82 1.25 -7.20
CA SER A 260 10.58 1.31 -6.42
C SER A 260 10.36 0.02 -5.63
N LYS A 261 10.83 -1.13 -6.13
CA LYS A 261 10.81 -2.40 -5.38
C LYS A 261 11.59 -2.30 -4.07
N ALA A 262 12.74 -1.62 -4.07
CA ALA A 262 13.51 -1.35 -2.84
C ALA A 262 12.74 -0.44 -1.86
N ALA A 263 12.02 0.56 -2.35
CA ALA A 263 11.15 1.40 -1.50
C ALA A 263 9.99 0.60 -0.87
N THR A 264 9.43 -0.37 -1.61
CA THR A 264 8.46 -1.32 -1.06
C THR A 264 9.10 -2.23 -0.01
N ALA A 265 10.34 -2.68 -0.21
CA ALA A 265 11.08 -3.46 0.78
C ALA A 265 11.33 -2.67 2.07
N GLU A 266 11.69 -1.38 1.98
CA GLU A 266 11.83 -0.50 3.14
C GLU A 266 10.52 -0.32 3.90
N SER A 267 9.43 -0.11 3.17
CA SER A 267 8.08 -0.03 3.74
C SER A 267 7.75 -1.32 4.47
N TRP A 268 7.93 -2.47 3.82
CA TRP A 268 7.70 -3.79 4.39
C TRP A 268 8.52 -4.01 5.66
N LYS A 269 9.82 -3.71 5.66
CA LYS A 269 10.70 -3.89 6.82
C LYS A 269 10.21 -3.13 8.05
N GLY A 270 9.64 -1.94 7.86
CA GLY A 270 9.07 -1.15 8.95
C GLY A 270 7.84 -1.77 9.62
N PHE A 271 7.18 -2.71 8.94
CA PHE A 271 5.91 -3.30 9.38
C PHE A 271 5.91 -4.84 9.36
N SER A 272 7.01 -5.51 9.05
CA SER A 272 7.07 -6.98 8.83
C SER A 272 6.93 -7.81 10.11
N SER A 273 7.18 -7.21 11.27
CA SER A 273 6.95 -7.85 12.56
C SER A 273 5.45 -7.90 12.90
N PRO A 274 4.92 -9.05 13.34
CA PRO A 274 3.57 -9.13 13.90
C PRO A 274 3.40 -8.10 15.03
N ARG A 275 2.15 -7.70 15.32
CA ARG A 275 1.73 -6.84 16.45
C ARG A 275 2.04 -7.43 17.86
N GLY A 276 3.19 -8.07 18.04
CA GLY A 276 3.60 -8.79 19.25
C GLY A 276 4.99 -8.46 19.79
N ALA A 277 5.77 -7.57 19.17
CA ALA A 277 7.07 -7.15 19.73
C ALA A 277 6.95 -6.07 20.84
N SER A 278 5.78 -5.93 21.47
CA SER A 278 5.64 -5.34 22.80
C SER A 278 5.79 -6.38 23.92
N SER A 279 6.11 -7.64 23.61
CA SER A 279 6.35 -8.70 24.60
C SER A 279 7.69 -8.59 25.35
N GLY A 280 8.28 -7.39 25.43
CA GLY A 280 9.41 -7.09 26.31
C GLY A 280 9.00 -6.76 27.75
N LEU A 281 7.73 -6.94 28.11
CA LEU A 281 7.27 -6.92 29.50
C LEU A 281 7.42 -8.32 30.11
N ARG A 282 8.63 -8.60 30.60
CA ARG A 282 8.84 -9.44 31.79
C ARG A 282 9.83 -8.73 32.69
#